data_AF-A0A9N9JGH7-F1
#
_entry.id   AF-A0A9N9JGH7-F1
#
_cell.length_a   1.000
_cell.length_b   1.000
_cell.length_c   1.000
_cell.angle_alpha   90.00
_cell.angle_beta   90.00
_cell.angle_gamma   90.00
#
_symmetry.space_group_name_H-M   'P 1'
#
loop_
_entity.id
_entity.type
_entity.pdbx_description
1 polymer ?
#
loop_
_entity_poly.entity_id
_entity_poly.type
_entity_poly.pdbx_seq_one_letter_code
_entity_poly.pdbx_strand_id
1 'polypeptide(L)'
;DFGLRRKVLSMTADNASNMDACGDHLARMLKYYYDNTAFCRLRCAAHILNLAVVNGLSMIDASTKKARDFASHIRRSQHCLEELKKIFAMKGQPF
;
A
#
# COMPACT_ATOMS: atom_id res chain seq x y z
N ASP A 1 -33.78 4.55 11.72
CA ASP A 1 -33.71 3.71 10.50
C ASP A 1 -33.29 4.62 9.35
N PHE A 2 -32.28 4.26 8.57
CA PHE A 2 -31.77 5.07 7.45
C PHE A 2 -32.40 4.70 6.09
N GLY A 3 -33.30 3.70 6.04
CA GLY A 3 -34.03 3.36 4.81
C GLY A 3 -33.17 2.78 3.69
N LEU A 4 -32.02 2.17 4.02
CA LEU A 4 -31.03 1.69 3.07
C LEU A 4 -31.30 0.28 2.52
N ARG A 5 -32.34 -0.40 3.03
CA ARG A 5 -32.62 -1.83 2.80
C ARG A 5 -32.58 -2.28 1.32
N ARG A 6 -33.03 -1.42 0.40
CA ARG A 6 -33.01 -1.68 -1.07
C ARG A 6 -32.08 -0.75 -1.86
N LYS A 7 -31.24 0.02 -1.16
CA LYS A 7 -30.39 1.08 -1.75
C LYS A 7 -28.89 0.76 -1.67
N VAL A 8 -28.51 -0.38 -1.09
CA VAL A 8 -27.11 -0.79 -1.02
C VAL A 8 -26.70 -1.43 -2.35
N LEU A 9 -25.90 -0.70 -3.12
CA LEU A 9 -25.30 -1.21 -4.36
C LEU A 9 -23.97 -1.93 -4.08
N SER A 10 -23.13 -1.37 -3.21
CA SER A 10 -21.81 -1.93 -2.97
C SER A 10 -21.23 -1.58 -1.61
N MET A 11 -20.28 -2.40 -1.16
CA MET A 11 -19.44 -2.14 0.02
C MET A 11 -17.98 -2.14 -0.38
N THR A 12 -17.24 -1.08 -0.02
CA THR A 12 -15.77 -1.06 -0.17
C THR A 12 -15.14 -1.31 1.20
N ALA A 13 -14.27 -2.31 1.28
CA ALA A 13 -13.57 -2.66 2.51
C ALA A 13 -12.07 -2.92 2.24
N ASP A 14 -11.25 -2.96 3.29
CA ASP A 14 -9.88 -3.43 3.16
C ASP A 14 -9.85 -4.91 2.71
N ASN A 15 -8.67 -5.41 2.36
CA ASN A 15 -8.51 -6.78 1.86
C ASN A 15 -8.27 -7.78 2.99
N ALA A 16 -8.71 -7.48 4.23
CA ALA A 16 -8.61 -8.42 5.33
C ALA A 16 -9.61 -9.58 5.11
N SER A 17 -9.20 -10.79 5.49
CA SER A 17 -10.01 -12.00 5.29
C SER A 17 -11.36 -11.97 6.02
N ASN A 18 -11.45 -11.22 7.13
CA ASN A 18 -12.71 -11.00 7.83
C ASN A 18 -13.71 -10.16 7.00
N MET A 19 -13.23 -9.29 6.11
CA MET A 19 -14.08 -8.48 5.23
C MET A 19 -14.65 -9.29 4.06
N ASP A 20 -13.97 -10.37 3.65
CA ASP A 20 -14.54 -11.35 2.72
C ASP A 20 -15.76 -12.03 3.36
N ALA A 21 -15.61 -12.57 4.58
CA ALA A 21 -16.70 -13.20 5.30
C ALA A 21 -17.87 -12.24 5.58
N CYS A 22 -17.55 -11.00 5.97
CA CYS A 22 -18.52 -9.93 6.19
C CYS A 22 -19.31 -9.60 4.91
N GLY A 23 -18.61 -9.40 3.79
CA GLY A 23 -19.23 -9.08 2.50
C GLY A 23 -20.11 -10.22 1.99
N ASP A 24 -19.69 -11.46 2.15
CA ASP A 24 -20.48 -12.62 1.73
C ASP A 24 -21.72 -12.81 2.61
N HIS A 25 -21.59 -12.55 3.92
CA HIS A 25 -22.74 -12.54 4.83
C HIS A 25 -23.72 -11.42 4.47
N LEU A 26 -23.23 -10.20 4.21
CA LEU A 26 -24.03 -9.06 3.81
C LEU A 26 -24.75 -9.32 2.48
N ALA A 27 -24.07 -9.90 1.49
CA ALA A 27 -24.67 -10.30 0.21
C ALA A 27 -25.83 -11.29 0.40
N ARG A 28 -25.64 -12.32 1.24
CA ARG A 28 -26.69 -13.30 1.56
C ARG A 28 -27.88 -12.65 2.26
N MET A 29 -27.62 -11.78 3.24
CA MET A 29 -28.66 -11.04 3.95
C MET A 29 -29.46 -10.13 3.00
N LEU A 30 -28.77 -9.40 2.12
CA LEU A 30 -29.39 -8.51 1.14
C LEU A 30 -30.23 -9.26 0.12
N LYS A 31 -29.76 -10.42 -0.35
CA LYS A 31 -30.53 -11.30 -1.23
C LYS A 31 -31.76 -11.88 -0.54
N TYR A 32 -31.61 -12.43 0.67
CA TYR A 32 -32.71 -13.14 1.35
C TYR A 32 -33.82 -12.21 1.84
N TYR A 33 -33.47 -11.08 2.47
CA TYR A 33 -34.46 -10.19 3.09
C TYR A 33 -34.98 -9.09 2.16
N TYR A 34 -34.25 -8.77 1.09
CA TYR A 34 -34.54 -7.59 0.26
C TYR A 34 -34.48 -7.85 -1.25
N ASP A 35 -34.33 -9.10 -1.67
CA ASP A 35 -34.18 -9.52 -3.09
C ASP A 35 -33.12 -8.71 -3.85
N ASN A 36 -32.12 -8.20 -3.14
CA ASN A 36 -31.06 -7.39 -3.71
C ASN A 36 -29.94 -8.30 -4.22
N THR A 37 -30.00 -8.60 -5.51
CA THR A 37 -29.00 -9.40 -6.24
C THR A 37 -27.89 -8.57 -6.88
N ALA A 38 -28.02 -7.23 -6.88
CA ALA A 38 -27.06 -6.32 -7.50
C ALA A 38 -25.90 -5.93 -6.57
N PHE A 39 -25.95 -6.34 -5.30
CA PHE A 39 -24.91 -6.03 -4.33
C PHE A 39 -23.55 -6.59 -4.76
N CYS A 40 -22.51 -5.74 -4.76
CA CYS A 40 -21.14 -6.16 -4.99
C CYS A 40 -20.19 -5.68 -3.87
N ARG A 41 -19.19 -6.51 -3.57
CA ARG A 41 -18.09 -6.14 -2.68
C ARG A 41 -16.93 -5.63 -3.52
N LEU A 42 -16.37 -4.51 -3.13
CA LEU A 42 -15.20 -3.89 -3.72
C LEU A 42 -14.04 -3.92 -2.72
N ARG A 43 -12.84 -4.21 -3.21
CA ARG A 43 -11.61 -4.10 -2.41
C ARG A 43 -11.14 -2.65 -2.42
N CYS A 44 -10.55 -2.21 -1.31
CA CYS A 44 -9.97 -0.89 -1.18
C CYS A 44 -8.83 -0.69 -2.19
N ALA A 45 -8.96 0.33 -3.05
CA ALA A 45 -7.97 0.65 -4.08
C ALA A 45 -6.59 0.95 -3.47
N ALA A 46 -6.53 1.65 -2.33
CA ALA A 46 -5.27 1.92 -1.64
C ALA A 46 -4.55 0.63 -1.21
N HIS A 47 -5.30 -0.40 -0.79
CA HIS A 47 -4.71 -1.68 -0.42
C HIS A 47 -4.21 -2.45 -1.65
N ILE A 48 -4.98 -2.46 -2.74
CA ILE A 48 -4.55 -3.08 -4.01
C ILE A 48 -3.27 -2.42 -4.53
N LEU A 49 -3.21 -1.08 -4.48
CA LEU A 49 -2.01 -0.33 -4.84
C LEU A 49 -0.82 -0.69 -3.95
N ASN A 50 -1.03 -0.78 -2.64
CA ASN A 50 0.03 -1.20 -1.72
C ASN A 50 0.56 -2.61 -2.04
N LEU A 51 -0.33 -3.58 -2.30
CA LEU A 51 0.08 -4.93 -2.70
C LEU A 51 0.89 -4.93 -4.00
N ALA A 52 0.42 -4.21 -5.02
CA ALA A 52 1.10 -4.12 -6.32
C ALA A 52 2.49 -3.47 -6.18
N VAL A 53 2.59 -2.36 -5.45
CA VAL A 53 3.85 -1.64 -5.23
C VAL A 53 4.81 -2.48 -4.40
N VAL A 54 4.37 -3.08 -3.29
CA VAL A 54 5.23 -3.93 -2.45
C VAL A 54 5.77 -5.12 -3.24
N ASN A 55 4.91 -5.78 -4.02
CA ASN A 55 5.34 -6.89 -4.86
C ASN A 55 6.33 -6.43 -5.94
N GLY A 56 6.06 -5.31 -6.62
CA GLY A 56 7.00 -4.74 -7.59
C GLY A 56 8.34 -4.35 -6.97
N LEU A 57 8.34 -3.73 -5.79
CA LEU A 57 9.55 -3.36 -5.06
C LEU A 57 10.37 -4.59 -4.63
N SER A 58 9.73 -5.72 -4.38
CA SER A 58 10.43 -6.96 -3.99
C SER A 58 11.41 -7.44 -5.09
N MET A 59 11.13 -7.13 -6.36
CA MET A 59 12.02 -7.46 -7.48
C MET A 59 13.34 -6.67 -7.45
N ILE A 60 13.34 -5.49 -6.82
CA ILE A 60 14.51 -4.59 -6.72
C ILE A 60 14.98 -4.43 -5.27
N ASP A 61 14.52 -5.30 -4.36
CA ASP A 61 14.78 -5.18 -2.92
C ASP A 61 16.27 -5.22 -2.61
N ALA A 62 17.04 -6.09 -3.29
CA ALA A 62 18.48 -6.19 -3.11
C ALA A 62 19.22 -4.87 -3.43
N SER A 63 18.88 -4.23 -4.55
CA SER A 63 19.47 -2.94 -4.95
C SER A 63 19.04 -1.82 -4.00
N THR A 64 17.76 -1.82 -3.60
CA THR A 64 17.20 -0.85 -2.66
C THR A 64 17.85 -0.96 -1.28
N LYS A 65 18.09 -2.19 -0.81
CA LYS A 65 18.79 -2.49 0.44
C LYS A 65 20.24 -2.00 0.39
N LYS A 66 20.99 -2.30 -0.68
CA LYS A 66 22.36 -1.80 -0.87
C LYS A 66 22.43 -0.27 -0.84
N ALA A 67 21.53 0.41 -1.56
CA ALA A 67 21.47 1.87 -1.56
C ALA A 67 21.17 2.44 -0.16
N ARG A 68 20.23 1.82 0.57
CA ARG A 68 19.88 2.21 1.95
C ARG A 68 21.03 1.98 2.92
N ASP A 69 21.72 0.85 2.80
CA ASP A 69 22.87 0.49 3.64
C ASP A 69 24.03 1.45 3.39
N PHE A 70 24.32 1.77 2.12
CA PHE A 70 25.31 2.77 1.73
C PHE A 70 24.99 4.16 2.28
N ALA A 71 23.76 4.66 2.07
CA ALA A 71 23.33 5.95 2.60
C ALA A 71 23.39 5.98 4.13
N SER A 72 23.00 4.88 4.79
CA SER A 72 23.07 4.74 6.25
C SER A 72 24.51 4.72 6.75
N HIS A 73 25.43 4.10 6.01
CA HIS A 73 26.86 4.07 6.34
C HIS A 73 27.48 5.48 6.26
N ILE A 74 27.24 6.21 5.17
CA ILE A 74 27.70 7.60 5.03
C ILE A 74 27.17 8.45 6.18
N ARG A 75 25.87 8.36 6.48
CA ARG A 75 25.23 9.15 7.53
C ARG A 75 25.82 8.88 8.93
N ARG A 76 26.27 7.65 9.20
CA ARG A 76 26.82 7.25 10.51
C ARG A 76 28.32 7.52 10.64
N SER A 77 29.04 7.71 9.54
CA SER A 77 30.49 7.90 9.53
C SER A 77 30.83 9.33 9.13
N GLN A 78 31.24 10.15 10.11
CA GLN A 78 31.67 11.53 9.83
C GLN A 78 32.80 11.57 8.80
N HIS A 79 33.77 10.66 8.91
CA HIS A 79 34.87 10.55 7.96
C HIS A 79 34.36 10.32 6.52
N CYS A 80 33.42 9.37 6.33
CA CYS A 80 32.87 9.09 5.02
C CYS A 80 32.09 10.29 4.44
N LEU A 81 31.37 11.02 5.29
CA LEU A 81 30.68 12.24 4.90
C LEU A 81 31.64 13.34 4.45
N GLU A 82 32.74 13.56 5.18
CA GLU A 82 33.76 14.55 4.80
C GLU A 82 34.47 14.18 3.48
N GLU A 83 34.78 12.89 3.28
CA GLU A 83 35.32 12.42 1.99
C GLU A 83 34.34 12.66 0.84
N LEU A 84 33.04 12.42 1.05
CA LEU A 84 32.02 12.70 0.04
C LEU A 84 31.96 14.20 -0.30
N LYS A 85 31.98 15.09 0.70
CA LYS A 85 32.03 16.54 0.49
C LYS A 85 33.23 16.97 -0.33
N LYS A 86 34.41 16.39 -0.09
CA LYS A 86 35.62 16.67 -0.88
C LYS A 86 35.43 16.31 -2.36
N ILE A 87 34.80 15.16 -2.64
CA ILE A 87 34.51 14.75 -4.03
C ILE A 87 33.57 15.74 -4.72
N PHE A 88 32.53 16.22 -4.04
CA PHE A 88 31.62 17.24 -4.57
C PHE A 88 32.36 18.56 -4.86
N ALA A 89 33.20 19.01 -3.93
CA ALA A 89 34.03 20.20 -4.10
C ALA A 89 34.99 20.08 -5.31
N MET A 90 35.64 18.92 -5.48
CA MET A 90 36.50 18.64 -6.64
C MET A 90 35.76 18.69 -7.98
N LYS A 91 34.47 18.32 -7.99
CA LYS A 91 33.62 18.38 -9.17
C LYS A 91 32.95 19.74 -9.39
N GLY A 92 33.20 20.72 -8.51
CA GLY A 92 32.53 22.02 -8.55
C GLY A 92 31.02 21.93 -8.35
N GLN A 93 30.52 20.89 -7.69
CA GLN A 93 29.09 20.69 -7.45
C GLN A 93 28.72 21.06 -6.00
N PRO A 94 27.53 21.64 -5.78
CA PRO A 94 27.03 21.85 -4.43
C PRO A 94 26.79 20.48 -3.78
N PHE A 95 27.22 20.36 -2.52
CA PHE A 95 26.94 19.19 -1.70
C PHE A 95 25.47 19.15 -1.28
#